data_AF-A0A534RCV1-F1
#
_entry.id   AF-A0A534RCV1-F1
#
_cell.length_a   1.000
_cell.length_b   1.000
_cell.length_c   1.000
_cell.angle_alpha   90.00
_cell.angle_beta   90.00
_cell.angle_gamma   90.00
#
_symmetry.space_group_name_H-M   'P 1'
#
loop_
_entity.id
_entity.type
_entity.pdbx_description
1 polymer ?
#
loop_
_entity_poly.entity_id
_entity_poly.type
_entity_poly.pdbx_seq_one_letter_code
_entity_poly.pdbx_strand_id
1 'polypeptide(L)' 'MQPYRRKLLMVAYRFPPQSGGGAQRMLKLAKYLGDFGWEPVVQTARNPYWPRWDAELLAELPRGIRVHRTPTFE' A
#
# COMPACT_ATOMS: atom_id res chain seq x y z
N MET A 1 -19.56 13.94 15.64
CA MET A 1 -18.25 14.26 15.02
C MET A 1 -17.52 12.95 14.77
N GLN A 2 -17.12 12.65 13.53
CA GLN A 2 -16.28 11.46 13.31
C GLN A 2 -14.91 11.69 13.97
N PRO A 3 -14.37 10.72 14.73
CA PRO A 3 -13.05 10.89 15.34
C PRO A 3 -12.03 11.17 14.24
N TYR A 4 -11.21 12.21 14.43
CA TYR A 4 -10.13 12.55 13.49
C TYR A 4 -9.18 11.35 13.41
N ARG A 5 -9.27 10.56 12.32
CA ARG A 5 -8.31 9.48 12.07
C ARG A 5 -6.95 10.11 11.77
N ARG A 6 -5.92 9.58 12.42
CA ARG A 6 -4.54 10.04 12.20
C ARG A 6 -4.11 9.60 10.81
N LYS A 7 -3.78 10.55 9.94
CA LYS A 7 -3.34 10.24 8.57
C LYS A 7 -1.86 9.85 8.57
N LEU A 8 -1.53 8.79 7.84
CA LEU A 8 -0.16 8.31 7.66
C LEU A 8 0.13 8.14 6.17
N LEU A 9 1.19 8.80 5.68
CA LEU A 9 1.72 8.53 4.35
C LEU A 9 2.75 7.39 4.43
N MET A 10 2.47 6.29 3.76
CA MET A 10 3.37 5.16 3.59
C MET A 10 4.08 5.28 2.25
N VAL A 11 5.39 5.56 2.26
CA VAL A 11 6.21 5.54 1.04
C VAL A 11 6.84 4.16 0.93
N ALA A 12 6.42 3.38 -0.07
CA ALA A 12 6.84 2.00 -0.27
C ALA A 12 7.19 1.76 -1.73
N TYR A 13 8.46 1.47 -2.04
CA TYR A 13 8.85 1.12 -3.41
C TYR A 13 8.16 -0.18 -3.89
N ARG A 14 7.98 -1.16 -2.98
CA ARG A 14 7.25 -2.41 -3.23
C ARG A 14 5.87 -2.40 -2.58
N PHE A 15 4.83 -2.52 -3.39
CA PHE A 15 3.44 -2.62 -2.94
C PHE A 15 2.62 -3.43 -3.96
N PRO A 16 1.52 -4.10 -3.55
CA PRO A 16 0.63 -4.76 -4.50
C PRO A 16 0.28 -3.87 -5.70
N PRO A 17 0.23 -4.42 -6.92
CA PRO A 17 0.25 -5.85 -7.23
C PRO A 17 1.64 -6.51 -7.32
N GLN A 18 2.73 -5.85 -6.92
CA GLN A 18 4.04 -6.55 -6.85
C GLN A 18 3.95 -7.70 -5.86
N SER A 19 4.52 -8.87 -6.21
CA SER A 19 4.55 -10.01 -5.31
C SER A 19 5.84 -10.07 -4.47
N GLY A 20 5.88 -10.99 -3.51
CA GLY A 20 7.04 -11.22 -2.63
C GLY A 20 6.96 -10.46 -1.31
N GLY A 21 7.87 -10.82 -0.39
CA GLY A 21 7.79 -10.42 1.02
C GLY A 21 7.82 -8.90 1.26
N GLY A 22 8.47 -8.12 0.40
CA GLY A 22 8.49 -6.66 0.50
C GLY A 22 7.10 -6.04 0.32
N ALA A 23 6.39 -6.45 -0.73
CA ALA A 23 5.04 -5.98 -1.01
C ALA A 23 4.03 -6.53 0.00
N GLN A 24 4.14 -7.82 0.37
CA GLN A 24 3.26 -8.43 1.38
C GLN A 24 3.41 -7.76 2.76
N ARG A 25 4.62 -7.43 3.19
CA ARG A 25 4.83 -6.71 4.46
C ARG A 25 4.14 -5.35 4.47
N MET A 26 4.33 -4.57 3.41
CA MET A 26 3.70 -3.25 3.30
C MET A 26 2.17 -3.34 3.19
N LEU A 27 1.66 -4.35 2.47
CA LEU A 27 0.23 -4.67 2.41
C LEU A 27 -0.34 -4.96 3.80
N LYS A 28 0.25 -5.87 4.58
CA LYS A 28 -0.27 -6.21 5.92
C LYS A 28 -0.20 -5.01 6.86
N LEU A 29 0.86 -4.20 6.79
CA LEU A 29 0.93 -2.96 7.56
C LEU A 29 -0.22 -2.01 7.20
N ALA A 30 -0.46 -1.74 5.91
CA ALA A 30 -1.56 -0.89 5.47
C ALA A 30 -2.93 -1.47 5.87
N LYS A 31 -3.10 -2.79 5.79
CA LYS A 31 -4.32 -3.52 6.13
C LYS A 31 -4.72 -3.32 7.59
N TYR A 32 -3.79 -3.50 8.51
CA TYR A 32 -4.09 -3.51 9.95
C TYR A 32 -4.00 -2.14 10.62
N LEU A 33 -3.35 -1.14 10.01
CA LEU A 33 -3.27 0.21 10.58
C LEU A 33 -4.64 0.85 10.87
N GLY A 34 -5.65 0.52 10.07
CA GLY A 34 -7.03 0.97 10.26
C GLY A 34 -7.60 0.58 11.64
N ASP A 35 -7.23 -0.60 12.14
CA ASP A 35 -7.69 -1.15 13.42
C ASP A 35 -7.10 -0.37 14.61
N PHE A 36 -6.00 0.35 14.39
CA PHE A 36 -5.33 1.21 15.38
C PHE A 36 -5.67 2.70 15.22
N GLY A 37 -6.74 3.02 14.48
CA GLY A 37 -7.22 4.39 14.30
C GLY A 37 -6.38 5.25 13.36
N TRP A 38 -5.61 4.61 12.46
CA TRP A 38 -4.87 5.29 11.40
C TRP A 38 -5.61 5.25 10.06
N GLU A 39 -5.42 6.28 9.24
CA GLU A 39 -5.84 6.32 7.84
C GLU A 39 -4.58 6.29 6.96
N PRO A 40 -4.15 5.11 6.49
CA PRO A 40 -2.99 5.00 5.62
C PRO A 40 -3.32 5.48 4.20
N VAL A 41 -2.38 6.24 3.64
CA VAL A 41 -2.29 6.58 2.21
C VAL A 41 -0.95 6.05 1.71
N VAL A 42 -0.94 5.35 0.59
CA VAL A 42 0.27 4.70 0.06
C VAL A 42 0.78 5.45 -1.16
N GLN A 43 2.07 5.72 -1.20
CA GLN A 43 2.81 6.18 -2.37
C GLN A 43 3.79 5.08 -2.79
N THR A 44 3.76 4.68 -4.06
CA THR A 44 4.59 3.59 -4.58
C THR A 44 4.97 3.78 -6.04
N ALA A 45 5.88 2.94 -6.54
CA ALA A 45 6.36 2.99 -7.92
C ALA A 45 5.31 2.45 -8.91
N ARG A 46 5.19 3.11 -10.07
CA ARG A 46 4.35 2.68 -11.20
C ARG A 46 5.06 1.68 -12.11
N ASN A 47 6.36 1.83 -12.31
CA ASN A 47 7.24 1.01 -13.15
C ASN A 47 8.44 0.46 -12.36
N PRO A 48 8.23 -0.32 -11.29
CA PRO A 48 9.33 -0.90 -10.53
C PRO A 48 10.07 -1.95 -11.37
N TYR A 49 11.40 -2.03 -11.20
CA TYR A 49 12.21 -3.10 -11.80
C TYR A 49 12.00 -4.41 -11.01
N TRP A 50 10.87 -5.08 -11.27
CA TRP A 50 10.51 -6.32 -10.60
C TRP A 50 9.72 -7.27 -11.52
N PRO A 51 10.13 -8.55 -11.63
CA PRO A 51 9.55 -9.46 -12.64
C PRO A 51 8.27 -10.16 -12.19
N ARG A 52 7.86 -10.06 -10.91
CA ARG A 52 6.76 -10.86 -10.36
C ARG A 52 5.61 -10.02 -9.83
N TRP A 53 4.41 -10.37 -10.28
CA TRP A 53 3.17 -9.68 -9.98
C TRP A 53 2.12 -10.67 -9.51
N ASP A 54 1.27 -10.24 -8.59
CA ASP A 54 0.15 -10.97 -8.04
C ASP A 54 -0.99 -9.97 -7.78
N ALA A 55 -2.00 -10.00 -8.65
CA ALA A 55 -3.14 -9.10 -8.55
C ALA A 55 -4.09 -9.48 -7.42
N GLU A 56 -4.07 -10.72 -6.93
CA GLU A 56 -4.95 -11.17 -5.85
C GLU A 56 -4.61 -10.47 -4.53
N LEU A 57 -3.36 -10.04 -4.34
CA LEU A 57 -2.93 -9.22 -3.21
C LEU A 57 -3.69 -7.89 -3.10
N LEU A 58 -4.30 -7.38 -4.18
CA LEU A 58 -5.15 -6.18 -4.12
C LEU A 58 -6.48 -6.46 -3.41
N ALA A 59 -7.00 -7.69 -3.48
CA ALA A 59 -8.25 -8.07 -2.81
C ALA A 59 -8.12 -8.06 -1.28
N GLU A 60 -6.89 -8.10 -0.77
CA GLU A 60 -6.60 -8.01 0.65
C GLU A 60 -6.64 -6.58 1.23
N LEU A 61 -6.63 -5.55 0.37
CA LEU A 61 -6.65 -4.16 0.82
C LEU A 61 -8.05 -3.80 1.33
N PRO A 62 -8.16 -3.24 2.55
CA PRO A 62 -9.40 -2.64 3.02
C PRO A 62 -9.91 -1.57 2.06
N ARG A 63 -11.24 -1.51 1.91
CA ARG A 63 -11.90 -0.46 1.13
C ARG A 63 -11.51 0.91 1.70
N GLY A 64 -11.11 1.83 0.82
CA GLY A 64 -10.78 3.21 1.18
C GLY A 64 -9.29 3.52 1.36
N ILE A 65 -8.40 2.52 1.30
CA ILE A 65 -6.95 2.80 1.22
C ILE A 65 -6.63 3.42 -0.13
N ARG A 66 -6.11 4.65 -0.11
CA ARG A 66 -5.66 5.35 -1.31
C ARG A 66 -4.24 4.92 -1.66
N VAL A 67 -4.04 4.49 -2.90
CA VAL A 67 -2.74 4.08 -3.43
C VAL A 67 -2.39 4.94 -4.62
N HIS A 68 -1.37 5.77 -4.47
CA HIS A 68 -0.81 6.61 -5.51
C HIS A 68 0.41 5.93 -6.10
N ARG A 69 0.47 5.89 -7.44
CA ARG A 69 1.56 5.30 -8.20
C ARG A 69 2.22 6.36 -9.05
N THR A 70 3.49 6.64 -8.82
CA THR A 70 4.26 7.60 -9.63
C THR A 70 5.33 6.88 -10.43
N PRO A 71 5.68 7.37 -11.62
CA PRO A 71 6.83 6.84 -12.35
C PRO A 71 8.12 6.95 -11.54
N THR A 72 9.00 5.98 -11.75
CA THR A 72 10.40 5.95 -11.30
C THR A 72 11.32 6.10 -12.51
N PHE A 73 12.58 6.49 -12.30
CA PHE A 73 13.57 6.70 -13.37
C PHE A 73 14.20 5.41 -13.91
N GLU A 74 13.93 4.29 -13.25
CA GLU A 74 14.36 2.94 -13.65
C GLU A 74 13.53 2.37 -14.80
#